data_AF-A0A2N2YHN6-F1
#
_entry.id   AF-A0A2N2YHN6-F1
#
_cell.length_a   1.000
_cell.length_b   1.000
_cell.length_c   1.000
_cell.angle_alpha   90.00
_cell.angle_beta   90.00
_cell.angle_gamma   90.00
#
_symmetry.space_group_name_H-M   'P 1'
#
loop_
_entity.id
_entity.type
_entity.pdbx_description
1 polymer ?
#
loop_
_entity_poly.entity_id
_entity_poly.type
_entity_poly.pdbx_seq_one_letter_code
_entity_poly.pdbx_strand_id
1 'polypeptide(L)'
;MEYFVIIVGSIFVSNIVLTQFLGVCPFLGVSGKLDTSIGMGGAVIFVLTLATLVTWIIQYYVLNPFGLAFMQTIVFILVIASLVQMVEIILKKVSPSLYSALGVFLPLITTNCAVLGVAILTIQKDFNLLEGVVYAVSNAIGFTLALVIFAGIREHLDLMEVPKGMKGVPIALIVAGILALSFMGFTGLV
;
A
#
# COMPACT_ATOMS: atom_id res chain seq x y z
N MET A 1 -11.50 18.29 13.53
CA MET A 1 -10.49 18.88 12.62
C MET A 1 -9.28 17.96 12.45
N GLU A 2 -8.91 17.14 13.44
CA GLU A 2 -7.85 16.12 13.29
C GLU A 2 -8.14 15.06 12.21
N TYR A 3 -9.34 14.46 12.18
CA TYR A 3 -9.65 13.42 11.17
C TYR A 3 -9.57 13.89 9.72
N PHE A 4 -9.99 15.14 9.43
CA PHE A 4 -9.95 15.67 8.07
C PHE A 4 -8.52 15.99 7.62
N VAL A 5 -7.68 16.48 8.54
CA VAL A 5 -6.24 16.69 8.31
C VAL A 5 -5.51 15.34 8.18
N ILE A 6 -5.90 14.32 8.94
CA ILE A 6 -5.35 12.97 8.81
C ILE A 6 -5.71 12.37 7.44
N ILE A 7 -6.96 12.52 6.99
CA ILE A 7 -7.40 12.00 5.69
C ILE A 7 -6.72 12.73 4.54
N VAL A 8 -6.79 14.07 4.50
CA VAL A 8 -6.19 14.87 3.42
C VAL A 8 -4.67 14.79 3.46
N GLY A 9 -4.08 14.86 4.66
CA GLY A 9 -2.64 14.73 4.88
C GLY A 9 -2.10 13.36 4.51
N SER A 10 -2.78 12.26 4.85
CA SER A 10 -2.29 10.91 4.52
C SER A 10 -2.51 10.53 3.06
N ILE A 11 -3.56 11.05 2.42
CA ILE A 11 -3.84 10.77 1.00
C ILE A 11 -2.91 11.58 0.08
N PHE A 12 -2.72 12.88 0.36
CA PHE A 12 -2.05 13.80 -0.55
C PHE A 12 -0.67 14.29 -0.09
N VAL A 13 -0.43 14.48 1.21
CA VAL A 13 0.77 15.18 1.72
C VAL A 13 1.87 14.19 2.14
N SER A 14 1.50 13.12 2.85
CA SER A 14 2.36 12.04 3.32
C SER A 14 2.08 10.74 2.58
N ASN A 15 1.93 10.80 1.25
CA ASN A 15 1.68 9.61 0.46
C ASN A 15 2.86 8.63 0.62
N ILE A 16 2.59 7.47 1.21
CA ILE A 16 3.62 6.49 1.59
C ILE A 16 4.40 5.97 0.39
N VAL A 17 3.79 5.95 -0.80
CA VAL A 17 4.44 5.47 -2.02
C VAL A 17 5.34 6.53 -2.64
N LEU A 18 4.90 7.79 -2.64
CA LEU A 18 5.51 8.84 -3.44
C LEU A 18 6.43 9.77 -2.63
N THR A 19 6.16 9.92 -1.34
CA THR A 19 6.95 10.76 -0.42
C THR A 19 7.84 9.92 0.48
N GLN A 20 7.40 8.70 0.87
CA GLN A 20 8.19 7.81 1.73
C GLN A 20 8.83 6.63 0.98
N PHE A 21 8.56 6.46 -0.32
CA PHE A 21 9.13 5.38 -1.17
C PHE A 21 8.85 3.95 -0.66
N LEU A 22 7.73 3.75 0.04
CA LEU A 22 7.29 2.43 0.51
C LEU A 22 6.28 1.82 -0.48
N GLY A 23 6.41 0.53 -0.76
CA GLY A 23 5.48 -0.21 -1.64
C GLY A 23 5.85 -0.21 -3.12
N VAL A 24 7.11 0.08 -3.46
CA VAL A 24 7.60 0.12 -4.84
C VAL A 24 7.52 -1.25 -5.55
N CYS A 25 7.67 -2.35 -4.80
CA CYS A 25 7.68 -3.71 -5.36
C CYS A 25 6.39 -4.07 -6.11
N PRO A 26 5.18 -3.96 -5.51
CA PRO A 26 3.94 -4.18 -6.24
C PRO A 26 3.61 -3.03 -7.22
N PHE A 27 4.07 -1.82 -6.93
CA PHE A 27 3.86 -0.66 -7.80
C PHE A 27 4.52 -0.85 -9.17
N LEU A 28 5.73 -1.40 -9.25
CA LEU A 28 6.40 -1.69 -10.51
C LEU A 28 5.91 -3.01 -11.15
N GLY A 29 5.49 -3.98 -10.34
CA GLY A 29 5.09 -5.31 -10.80
C GLY A 29 3.70 -5.40 -11.41
N VAL A 30 2.71 -4.67 -10.89
CA VAL A 30 1.28 -4.85 -11.25
C VAL A 30 0.72 -3.70 -12.10
N SER A 31 1.49 -2.65 -12.33
CA SER A 31 1.08 -1.45 -13.10
C SER A 31 1.07 -1.61 -14.61
N GLY A 32 1.15 -2.83 -15.15
CA GLY A 32 1.07 -3.07 -16.59
C GLY A 32 -0.33 -2.93 -17.18
N LYS A 33 -1.38 -3.03 -16.36
CA LYS A 33 -2.77 -2.88 -16.77
C LYS A 33 -3.57 -2.15 -15.69
N LEU A 34 -4.53 -1.33 -16.10
CA LEU A 34 -5.44 -0.64 -15.18
C LEU A 34 -6.31 -1.61 -14.35
N ASP A 35 -6.86 -2.65 -14.98
CA ASP A 35 -7.76 -3.60 -14.29
C ASP A 35 -7.07 -4.36 -13.14
N THR A 36 -5.82 -4.80 -13.36
CA THR A 36 -5.03 -5.51 -12.33
C THR A 36 -4.61 -4.57 -11.20
N SER A 37 -4.36 -3.31 -11.55
CA SER A 37 -3.97 -2.24 -10.64
C SER A 37 -5.07 -1.89 -9.65
N ILE A 38 -6.31 -1.77 -10.12
CA ILE A 38 -7.49 -1.52 -9.26
C ILE A 38 -7.74 -2.71 -8.33
N GLY A 39 -7.64 -3.93 -8.84
CA GLY A 39 -7.77 -5.14 -8.04
C GLY A 39 -6.73 -5.26 -6.94
N MET A 40 -5.47 -4.92 -7.25
CA MET A 40 -4.39 -4.87 -6.26
C MET A 40 -4.65 -3.83 -5.17
N GLY A 41 -5.07 -2.63 -5.57
CA GLY A 41 -5.40 -1.55 -4.64
C GLY A 41 -6.50 -1.95 -3.65
N GLY A 42 -7.58 -2.55 -4.16
CA GLY A 42 -8.67 -3.06 -3.32
C GLY A 42 -8.20 -4.12 -2.31
N ALA A 43 -7.36 -5.07 -2.74
CA ALA A 43 -6.79 -6.08 -1.85
C ALA A 43 -5.90 -5.45 -0.75
N VAL A 44 -5.07 -4.48 -1.12
CA VAL A 44 -4.21 -3.75 -0.16
C VAL A 44 -5.05 -2.94 0.82
N ILE A 45 -6.11 -2.25 0.40
CA ILE A 45 -7.03 -1.53 1.30
C ILE A 45 -7.60 -2.48 2.35
N PHE A 46 -8.09 -3.64 1.92
CA PHE A 46 -8.69 -4.63 2.82
C PHE A 46 -7.66 -5.16 3.83
N VAL A 47 -6.50 -5.62 3.35
CA VAL A 47 -5.43 -6.17 4.21
C VAL A 47 -4.90 -5.11 5.16
N LEU A 48 -4.66 -3.89 4.70
CA LEU A 48 -4.09 -2.83 5.52
C LEU A 48 -5.01 -2.41 6.66
N THR A 49 -6.30 -2.31 6.38
CA THR A 49 -7.32 -1.94 7.37
C THR A 49 -7.43 -2.99 8.46
N LEU A 50 -7.54 -4.26 8.08
CA LEU A 50 -7.61 -5.37 9.04
C LEU A 50 -6.29 -5.57 9.80
N ALA A 51 -5.16 -5.48 9.11
CA ALA A 51 -3.85 -5.60 9.73
C ALA A 51 -3.69 -4.53 10.82
N THR A 52 -3.99 -3.26 10.50
CA THR A 52 -3.85 -2.15 11.46
C THR A 52 -4.75 -2.34 12.68
N LEU A 53 -6.00 -2.79 12.48
CA LEU A 53 -6.92 -3.08 13.59
C LEU A 53 -6.36 -4.17 14.50
N VAL A 54 -5.92 -5.29 13.93
CA VAL A 54 -5.42 -6.44 14.71
C VAL A 54 -4.08 -6.12 15.38
N THR A 55 -3.15 -5.48 14.67
CA THR A 55 -1.84 -5.10 15.22
C THR A 55 -1.96 -4.07 16.33
N TRP A 56 -2.92 -3.13 16.24
CA TRP A 56 -3.18 -2.16 17.30
C TRP A 56 -3.65 -2.86 18.58
N ILE A 57 -4.62 -3.78 18.48
CA ILE A 57 -5.10 -4.56 19.63
C ILE A 57 -3.96 -5.36 20.25
N ILE A 58 -3.17 -6.06 19.43
CA ILE A 58 -2.05 -6.86 19.91
C ILE A 58 -0.99 -6.00 20.59
N GLN A 59 -0.71 -4.80 20.07
CA GLN A 59 0.27 -3.89 20.68
C GLN A 59 -0.17 -3.46 22.08
N TYR A 60 -1.39 -2.92 22.22
CA TYR A 60 -1.86 -2.35 23.48
C TYR A 60 -2.24 -3.40 24.53
N TYR A 61 -2.84 -4.52 24.11
CA TYR A 61 -3.33 -5.55 25.03
C TYR A 61 -2.32 -6.68 25.30
N VAL A 62 -1.30 -6.85 24.45
CA VAL A 62 -0.32 -7.94 24.61
C VAL A 62 1.10 -7.38 24.73
N LEU A 63 1.63 -6.70 23.73
CA LEU A 63 3.07 -6.36 23.74
C LEU A 63 3.44 -5.37 24.83
N ASN A 64 2.62 -4.35 25.06
CA ASN A 64 2.85 -3.34 26.09
C ASN A 64 2.79 -3.92 27.52
N PRO A 65 1.74 -4.66 27.93
CA PRO A 65 1.67 -5.21 29.30
C PRO A 65 2.71 -6.30 29.57
N PHE A 66 3.12 -7.07 28.56
CA PHE A 66 4.15 -8.11 28.72
C PHE A 66 5.58 -7.60 28.52
N GLY A 67 5.78 -6.32 28.21
CA GLY A 67 7.12 -5.73 27.99
C GLY A 67 7.84 -6.27 26.73
N LEU A 68 7.10 -6.83 25.77
CA LEU A 68 7.62 -7.50 24.58
C LEU A 68 7.70 -6.58 23.35
N ALA A 69 7.88 -5.28 23.56
CA ALA A 69 7.93 -4.29 22.47
C ALA A 69 9.01 -4.60 21.41
N PHE A 70 10.11 -5.26 21.79
CA PHE A 70 11.16 -5.66 20.84
C PHE A 70 10.68 -6.67 19.77
N MET A 71 9.61 -7.42 20.04
CA MET A 71 9.06 -8.43 19.12
C MET A 71 8.03 -7.85 18.13
N GLN A 72 7.74 -6.55 18.21
CA GLN A 72 6.68 -5.88 17.44
C GLN A 72 6.71 -6.22 15.94
N THR A 73 7.87 -6.06 15.30
CA THR A 73 8.01 -6.30 13.85
C THR A 73 7.70 -7.74 13.46
N ILE A 74 8.17 -8.72 14.25
CA ILE A 74 7.96 -10.15 13.99
C ILE A 74 6.47 -10.49 14.11
N VAL A 75 5.84 -10.01 15.18
CA VAL A 75 4.41 -10.23 15.42
C VAL A 75 3.57 -9.61 14.30
N PHE A 76 3.92 -8.42 13.82
CA PHE A 76 3.16 -7.75 12.76
C PHE A 76 3.28 -8.47 11.44
N ILE A 77 4.48 -8.93 11.07
CA ILE A 77 4.67 -9.72 9.84
C ILE A 77 3.83 -11.00 9.91
N LEU A 78 3.78 -11.68 11.06
CA LEU A 78 2.99 -12.90 11.23
C LEU A 78 1.48 -12.63 11.08
N VAL A 79 0.99 -11.54 11.68
CA VAL A 79 -0.42 -11.10 11.54
C VAL A 79 -0.73 -10.79 10.08
N ILE A 80 0.11 -10.01 9.39
CA ILE A 80 -0.09 -9.66 7.99
C ILE A 80 -0.06 -10.92 7.11
N ALA A 81 0.89 -11.83 7.33
CA ALA A 81 1.00 -13.09 6.57
C ALA A 81 -0.26 -13.95 6.71
N SER A 82 -0.79 -14.10 7.93
CA SER A 82 -2.02 -14.87 8.15
C SER A 82 -3.25 -14.22 7.49
N LEU A 83 -3.36 -12.89 7.51
CA LEU A 83 -4.43 -12.16 6.83
C LEU A 83 -4.34 -12.26 5.31
N VAL A 84 -3.15 -12.14 4.73
CA VAL A 84 -2.98 -12.28 3.28
C VAL A 84 -3.29 -13.72 2.83
N GLN A 85 -2.89 -14.72 3.61
CA GLN A 85 -3.22 -16.11 3.33
C GLN A 85 -4.75 -16.33 3.31
N MET A 86 -5.47 -15.70 4.23
CA MET A 86 -6.94 -15.73 4.24
C MET A 86 -7.51 -15.07 2.97
N VAL A 87 -6.97 -13.92 2.56
CA VAL A 87 -7.39 -13.21 1.33
C VAL A 87 -7.13 -14.04 0.07
N GLU A 88 -6.02 -14.77 0.02
CA GLU A 88 -5.69 -15.67 -1.09
C GLU A 88 -6.77 -16.74 -1.31
N ILE A 89 -7.20 -17.38 -0.22
CA ILE A 89 -8.25 -18.41 -0.24
C ILE A 89 -9.59 -17.81 -0.68
N ILE A 90 -9.92 -16.61 -0.19
CA ILE A 90 -11.16 -15.90 -0.57
C ILE A 90 -11.14 -15.54 -2.05
N LEU A 91 -10.05 -14.95 -2.56
CA LEU A 91 -9.93 -14.54 -3.96
C LEU A 91 -10.02 -15.73 -4.93
N LYS A 92 -9.43 -16.87 -4.56
CA LYS A 92 -9.53 -18.11 -5.35
C LYS A 92 -10.97 -18.60 -5.51
N LYS A 93 -11.84 -18.34 -4.52
CA LYS A 93 -13.24 -18.77 -4.52
C LYS A 93 -14.20 -17.75 -5.12
N VAL A 94 -13.98 -16.46 -4.88
CA VAL A 94 -14.89 -15.38 -5.30
C VAL A 94 -14.62 -14.93 -6.73
N SER A 95 -13.36 -14.82 -7.14
CA SER A 95 -12.99 -14.26 -8.45
C SER A 95 -11.77 -14.98 -9.05
N PRO A 96 -11.96 -16.10 -9.76
CA PRO A 96 -10.88 -16.85 -10.39
C PRO A 96 -10.08 -16.02 -11.40
N SER A 97 -10.74 -15.11 -12.13
CA SER A 97 -10.10 -14.19 -13.09
C SER A 97 -9.09 -13.26 -12.42
N LEU A 98 -9.44 -12.70 -11.26
CA LEU A 98 -8.57 -11.82 -10.49
C LEU A 98 -7.43 -12.61 -9.85
N TYR A 99 -7.71 -13.81 -9.33
CA TYR A 99 -6.69 -14.71 -8.80
C TYR A 99 -5.69 -15.15 -9.87
N SER A 100 -6.12 -15.43 -11.10
CA SER A 100 -5.19 -15.76 -12.21
C SER A 100 -4.29 -14.59 -12.60
N ALA A 101 -4.77 -13.34 -12.46
CA ALA A 101 -3.98 -12.15 -12.78
C ALA A 101 -3.04 -11.73 -11.63
N LEU A 102 -3.48 -11.90 -10.38
CA LEU A 102 -2.77 -11.43 -9.19
C LEU A 102 -2.10 -12.52 -8.35
N GLY A 103 -2.34 -13.81 -8.61
CA GLY A 103 -1.93 -14.91 -7.74
C GLY A 103 -0.44 -14.94 -7.40
N VAL A 104 0.41 -14.54 -8.35
CA VAL A 104 1.88 -14.42 -8.14
C VAL A 104 2.23 -13.20 -7.27
N PHE A 105 1.40 -12.17 -7.28
CA PHE A 105 1.58 -10.90 -6.56
C PHE A 105 0.95 -10.88 -5.16
N LEU A 106 0.09 -11.85 -4.81
CA LEU A 106 -0.51 -11.95 -3.48
C LEU A 106 0.55 -12.12 -2.37
N PRO A 107 1.56 -13.00 -2.50
CA PRO A 107 2.65 -13.08 -1.52
C PRO A 107 3.44 -11.78 -1.38
N LEU A 108 3.51 -10.95 -2.43
CA LEU A 108 4.16 -9.63 -2.37
C LEU A 108 3.40 -8.61 -1.52
N ILE A 109 2.13 -8.88 -1.15
CA ILE A 109 1.41 -8.08 -0.14
C ILE A 109 2.02 -8.31 1.26
N THR A 110 2.41 -9.55 1.58
CA THR A 110 2.97 -9.88 2.92
C THR A 110 4.28 -9.17 3.20
N THR A 111 5.11 -9.00 2.16
CA THR A 111 6.41 -8.34 2.23
C THR A 111 6.35 -6.89 1.78
N ASN A 112 5.15 -6.32 1.65
CA ASN A 112 4.97 -4.95 1.25
C ASN A 112 5.36 -4.00 2.39
N CYS A 113 6.42 -3.22 2.17
CA CYS A 113 6.91 -2.25 3.13
C CYS A 113 5.89 -1.15 3.46
N ALA A 114 4.96 -0.81 2.56
CA ALA A 114 3.86 0.10 2.86
C ALA A 114 2.91 -0.47 3.92
N VAL A 115 2.61 -1.78 3.85
CA VAL A 115 1.67 -2.42 4.78
C VAL A 115 2.26 -2.48 6.19
N LEU A 116 3.50 -2.94 6.30
CA LEU A 116 4.22 -2.98 7.57
C LEU A 116 4.47 -1.56 8.12
N GLY A 117 4.86 -0.62 7.26
CA GLY A 117 5.16 0.76 7.64
C GLY A 117 3.95 1.48 8.23
N VAL A 118 2.77 1.36 7.64
CA VAL A 118 1.54 1.95 8.18
C VAL A 118 1.18 1.38 9.54
N ALA A 119 1.30 0.06 9.72
CA ALA A 119 1.01 -0.59 11.00
C ALA A 119 1.94 -0.07 12.11
N ILE A 120 3.24 0.09 11.82
CA ILE A 120 4.21 0.64 12.78
C ILE A 120 3.97 2.13 13.04
N LEU A 121 3.76 2.93 11.99
CA LEU A 121 3.53 4.38 12.09
C LEU A 121 2.25 4.69 12.87
N THR A 122 1.23 3.86 12.77
CA THR A 122 -0.02 4.01 13.53
C THR A 122 0.23 3.97 15.03
N ILE A 123 1.17 3.13 15.46
CA ILE A 123 1.53 2.96 16.86
C ILE A 123 2.53 4.01 17.32
N GLN A 124 3.52 4.35 16.48
CA GLN A 124 4.48 5.41 16.81
C GLN A 124 3.84 6.79 16.94
N LYS A 125 2.72 7.03 16.26
CA LYS A 125 1.94 8.26 16.37
C LYS A 125 0.90 8.23 17.49
N ASP A 126 0.85 7.15 18.29
CA ASP A 126 -0.10 6.95 19.39
C ASP A 126 -1.56 7.20 18.99
N PHE A 127 -1.95 6.77 17.80
CA PHE A 127 -3.32 6.94 17.33
C PHE A 127 -4.31 6.05 18.09
N ASN A 128 -5.50 6.58 18.36
CA ASN A 128 -6.62 5.77 18.84
C ASN A 128 -7.03 4.72 17.78
N LEU A 129 -7.71 3.63 18.18
CA LEU A 129 -8.14 2.58 17.25
C LEU A 129 -8.90 3.16 16.03
N LEU A 130 -9.80 4.11 16.27
CA LEU A 130 -10.58 4.75 15.21
C LEU A 130 -9.71 5.62 14.29
N GLU A 131 -8.75 6.36 14.85
CA GLU A 131 -7.79 7.18 14.09
C GLU A 131 -6.84 6.30 13.28
N GLY A 132 -6.38 5.19 13.84
CA GLY A 132 -5.52 4.23 13.17
C GLY A 132 -6.20 3.56 11.97
N VAL A 133 -7.48 3.18 12.11
CA VAL A 133 -8.26 2.65 10.98
C VAL A 133 -8.44 3.71 9.89
N VAL A 134 -8.79 4.94 10.26
CA VAL A 134 -8.92 6.04 9.29
C VAL A 134 -7.57 6.33 8.60
N TYR A 135 -6.47 6.31 9.34
CA TYR A 135 -5.12 6.50 8.82
C TYR A 135 -4.74 5.38 7.84
N ALA A 136 -5.03 4.12 8.18
CA ALA A 136 -4.77 2.97 7.32
C ALA A 136 -5.57 3.04 6.01
N VAL A 137 -6.88 3.28 6.10
CA VAL A 137 -7.75 3.42 4.93
C VAL A 137 -7.28 4.57 4.03
N SER A 138 -6.95 5.71 4.62
CA SER A 138 -6.45 6.88 3.90
C SER A 138 -5.14 6.57 3.15
N ASN A 139 -4.19 5.90 3.79
CA ASN A 139 -2.93 5.50 3.16
C ASN A 139 -3.12 4.45 2.06
N ALA A 140 -4.04 3.49 2.24
CA ALA A 140 -4.32 2.51 1.19
C ALA A 140 -5.04 3.12 -0.02
N ILE A 141 -5.91 4.12 0.19
CA ILE A 141 -6.50 4.90 -0.89
C ILE A 141 -5.41 5.68 -1.63
N GLY A 142 -4.49 6.33 -0.90
CA GLY A 142 -3.33 7.02 -1.48
C GLY A 142 -2.44 6.09 -2.32
N PHE A 143 -2.18 4.88 -1.84
CA PHE A 143 -1.47 3.83 -2.58
C PHE A 143 -2.21 3.44 -3.86
N THR A 144 -3.52 3.21 -3.75
CA THR A 144 -4.36 2.81 -4.89
C THR A 144 -4.41 3.90 -5.95
N LEU A 145 -4.57 5.15 -5.55
CA LEU A 145 -4.58 6.31 -6.45
C LEU A 145 -3.25 6.44 -7.19
N ALA A 146 -2.11 6.35 -6.48
CA ALA A 146 -0.79 6.40 -7.09
C ALA A 146 -0.61 5.26 -8.12
N LEU A 147 -1.03 4.04 -7.76
CA LEU A 147 -0.89 2.86 -8.61
C LEU A 147 -1.77 2.97 -9.87
N VAL A 148 -3.01 3.44 -9.75
CA VAL A 148 -3.92 3.65 -10.89
C VAL A 148 -3.40 4.72 -11.84
N ILE A 149 -2.91 5.86 -11.33
CA ILE A 149 -2.33 6.90 -12.19
C ILE A 149 -1.11 6.36 -12.93
N PHE A 150 -0.22 5.65 -12.22
CA PHE A 150 0.97 5.07 -12.84
C PHE A 150 0.64 4.02 -13.90
N ALA A 151 -0.34 3.15 -13.63
CA ALA A 151 -0.80 2.16 -14.60
C ALA A 151 -1.42 2.81 -15.83
N GLY A 152 -2.20 3.88 -15.68
CA GLY A 152 -2.75 4.63 -16.81
C GLY A 152 -1.67 5.25 -17.68
N ILE A 153 -0.61 5.81 -17.07
CA ILE A 153 0.54 6.34 -17.82
C ILE A 153 1.29 5.21 -18.54
N ARG A 154 1.51 4.06 -17.89
CA ARG A 154 2.19 2.92 -18.53
C ARG A 154 1.39 2.36 -19.71
N GLU A 155 0.09 2.20 -19.57
CA GLU A 155 -0.79 1.72 -20.65
C GLU A 155 -0.79 2.70 -21.84
N HIS A 156 -0.77 4.01 -21.57
CA HIS A 156 -0.61 5.01 -22.61
C HIS A 156 0.79 4.98 -23.27
N LEU A 157 1.85 4.75 -22.51
CA LEU A 157 3.21 4.65 -23.05
C LEU A 157 3.41 3.42 -23.92
N ASP A 158 2.74 2.32 -23.62
CA ASP A 158 2.78 1.10 -24.42
C ASP A 158 2.13 1.28 -25.80
N LEU A 159 1.19 2.23 -25.93
CA LEU A 159 0.59 2.63 -27.21
C LEU A 159 1.49 3.57 -28.03
N MET A 160 2.50 4.18 -27.41
CA MET A 160 3.42 5.10 -28.09
C MET A 160 4.70 4.41 -28.57
N GLU A 161 5.32 4.99 -29.61
CA GLU A 161 6.60 4.50 -30.14
C GLU A 161 7.77 4.90 -29.25
N VAL A 162 7.90 4.22 -28.10
CA VAL A 162 9.06 4.37 -27.21
C VAL A 162 10.30 3.72 -27.82
N PRO A 163 11.49 4.35 -27.76
CA PRO A 163 12.75 3.74 -28.22
C PRO A 163 12.97 2.35 -27.64
N LYS A 164 13.43 1.39 -28.46
CA LYS A 164 13.56 -0.04 -28.09
C LYS A 164 14.35 -0.28 -26.79
N GLY A 165 15.37 0.53 -26.52
CA GLY A 165 16.19 0.43 -25.31
C GLY A 165 15.54 0.98 -24.03
N MET A 166 14.46 1.75 -24.14
CA MET A 166 13.76 2.35 -22.98
C MET A 166 12.46 1.63 -22.61
N LYS A 167 12.01 0.66 -23.41
CA LYS A 167 10.76 -0.08 -23.17
C LYS A 167 10.80 -0.87 -21.85
N GLY A 168 9.66 -0.92 -21.17
CA GLY A 168 9.49 -1.70 -19.94
C GLY A 168 9.94 -0.97 -18.68
N VAL A 169 10.86 -1.56 -17.92
CA VAL A 169 11.30 -1.05 -16.60
C VAL A 169 12.01 0.32 -16.67
N PRO A 170 12.89 0.61 -17.65
CA PRO A 170 13.62 1.88 -17.67
C PRO A 170 12.70 3.11 -17.77
N ILE A 171 11.74 3.10 -18.71
CA ILE A 171 10.77 4.21 -18.81
C ILE A 171 9.83 4.26 -17.61
N ALA A 172 9.44 3.11 -17.06
CA ALA A 172 8.61 3.05 -15.86
C ALA A 172 9.29 3.74 -14.66
N LEU A 173 10.60 3.57 -14.48
CA LEU A 173 11.36 4.25 -13.42
C LEU A 173 11.45 5.76 -13.66
N ILE A 174 11.66 6.21 -14.90
CA ILE A 174 11.68 7.64 -15.24
C ILE A 174 10.32 8.28 -14.94
N VAL A 175 9.23 7.64 -15.38
CA VAL A 175 7.86 8.09 -15.10
C VAL A 175 7.59 8.11 -13.60
N ALA A 176 8.00 7.08 -12.87
CA ALA A 176 7.85 7.04 -11.42
C ALA A 176 8.59 8.20 -10.74
N GLY A 177 9.80 8.55 -11.21
CA GLY A 177 10.55 9.71 -10.74
C GLY A 177 9.86 11.05 -11.02
N ILE A 178 9.34 11.25 -12.24
CA ILE A 178 8.59 12.46 -12.61
C ILE A 178 7.30 12.57 -11.80
N LEU A 179 6.62 11.46 -11.58
CA LEU A 179 5.40 11.39 -10.78
C LEU A 179 5.70 11.67 -9.30
N ALA A 180 6.80 11.16 -8.75
CA ALA A 180 7.25 11.50 -7.41
C ALA A 180 7.55 13.00 -7.25
N LEU A 181 8.25 13.61 -8.21
CA LEU A 181 8.51 15.07 -8.22
C LEU A 181 7.21 15.88 -8.26
N SER A 182 6.23 15.42 -9.04
CA SER A 182 4.91 16.07 -9.14
C SER A 182 4.17 16.02 -7.80
N PHE A 183 4.28 14.91 -7.07
CA PHE A 183 3.62 14.74 -5.77
C PHE A 183 4.35 15.45 -4.61
N MET A 184 5.67 15.68 -4.70
CA MET A 184 6.38 16.54 -3.73
C MET A 184 5.84 17.97 -3.69
N GLY A 185 5.19 18.44 -4.76
CA GLY A 185 4.50 19.73 -4.76
C GLY A 185 3.35 19.83 -3.73
N PHE A 186 2.78 18.69 -3.31
CA PHE A 186 1.71 18.64 -2.32
C PHE A 186 2.20 18.61 -0.86
N THR A 187 3.51 18.49 -0.63
CA THR A 187 4.08 18.40 0.73
C THR A 187 3.87 19.69 1.55
N GLY A 188 3.54 20.83 0.93
CA GLY A 188 3.23 22.10 1.61
C GLY A 188 1.73 22.42 1.76
N LEU A 189 0.82 21.47 1.50
CA LEU A 189 -0.63 21.74 1.44
C LEU A 189 -1.36 21.64 2.79
N VAL A 190 -0.68 21.20 3.86
CA VAL A 190 -1.19 21.16 5.25
C VAL A 190 -0.21 21.76 6.24
#